data_AF-A0A0C3GXI8-F1
#
_entry.id   AF-A0A0C3GXI8-F1
#
_cell.length_a   1.000
_cell.length_b   1.000
_cell.length_c   1.000
_cell.angle_alpha   90.00
_cell.angle_beta   90.00
_cell.angle_gamma   90.00
#
_symmetry.space_group_name_H-M   'P 1'
#
loop_
_entity.id
_entity.type
_entity.pdbx_description
1 polymer ?
#
loop_
_entity_poly.entity_id
_entity_poly.type
_entity_poly.pdbx_seq_one_letter_code
_entity_poly.pdbx_strand_id
1 'polypeptide(L)'
;MCLLSLVLSLPNRVFSHNITVREVWEFPNETWIENLAIRSNGQILVTLGSSPELYQVDPFGNQKPTLVYRFPGVTGVLGIAEVEPDIFAIIAGNYSFTTFSTISGSYSVWKIDMRTIKSQDNEDVAFDSLAVKITDIHEASFLNGMTAIGEGSDFLLIADSVLGVVWRLDFRTGDYEITLNNTLMWPVPGEIEIGINGLHTRNGFLYFTNTFQGILARVPIHPDGTEAGPYHIVANTGAVDDFTFDDVGNAYIAQDSGDALERICPSGKVTVFIGSVNSTIVEGDTSAKFGRTPLDQSTLYVTTNGGMLGRVRGTDVVGGKVLAINSPSLL
;
A
#
# COMPACT_ATOMS: atom_id res chain seq x y z
N MET A 1 -32.67 -52.69 -29.94
CA MET A 1 -31.48 -52.97 -29.10
C MET A 1 -30.71 -51.65 -28.95
N CYS A 2 -30.87 -50.98 -27.81
CA CYS A 2 -30.11 -49.78 -27.47
C CYS A 2 -28.66 -50.17 -27.17
N LEU A 3 -27.69 -49.52 -27.82
CA LEU A 3 -26.32 -49.45 -27.31
C LEU A 3 -26.20 -48.23 -26.39
N LEU A 4 -26.00 -48.48 -25.09
CA LEU A 4 -25.48 -47.49 -24.15
C LEU A 4 -23.96 -47.38 -24.37
N SER A 5 -23.48 -46.21 -24.76
CA SER A 5 -22.06 -45.87 -24.69
C SER A 5 -21.75 -45.24 -23.33
N LEU A 6 -20.78 -45.83 -22.65
CA LEU A 6 -20.22 -45.43 -21.35
C LEU A 6 -19.58 -44.03 -21.47
N VAL A 7 -20.03 -43.06 -20.67
CA VAL A 7 -19.24 -41.86 -20.37
C VAL A 7 -18.76 -42.02 -18.93
N LEU A 8 -17.50 -42.43 -18.77
CA LEU A 8 -16.79 -42.37 -17.51
C LEU A 8 -16.46 -40.90 -17.22
N SER A 9 -17.12 -40.31 -16.24
CA SER A 9 -16.74 -39.03 -15.69
C SER A 9 -15.41 -39.18 -14.94
N LEU A 10 -14.37 -38.50 -15.43
CA LEU A 10 -13.17 -38.29 -14.65
C LEU A 10 -13.51 -37.32 -13.50
N PRO A 11 -13.06 -37.59 -12.25
CA PRO A 11 -13.26 -36.65 -11.16
C PRO A 11 -12.51 -35.35 -11.48
N ASN A 12 -13.23 -34.22 -11.35
CA ASN A 12 -12.65 -32.88 -11.39
C ASN A 12 -11.41 -32.84 -10.49
N ARG A 13 -10.25 -32.50 -11.07
CA ARG A 13 -9.07 -32.17 -10.29
C ARG A 13 -9.39 -30.92 -9.49
N VAL A 14 -9.45 -31.07 -8.17
CA VAL A 14 -9.45 -29.96 -7.22
C VAL A 14 -8.10 -29.25 -7.37
N PHE A 15 -8.10 -28.01 -7.84
CA PHE A 15 -6.91 -27.17 -7.82
C PHE A 15 -6.60 -26.80 -6.36
N SER A 16 -5.37 -27.10 -5.93
CA SER A 16 -4.88 -26.93 -4.57
C SER A 16 -4.96 -25.47 -4.10
N HIS A 17 -5.88 -25.19 -3.18
CA HIS A 17 -5.94 -23.94 -2.41
C HIS A 17 -4.89 -23.91 -1.29
N ASN A 18 -3.62 -24.12 -1.62
CA ASN A 18 -2.56 -23.98 -0.61
C ASN A 18 -2.04 -22.55 -0.62
N ILE A 19 -2.88 -21.62 -0.16
CA ILE A 19 -2.40 -20.30 0.27
C ILE A 19 -1.84 -20.49 1.67
N THR A 20 -0.59 -20.11 1.89
CA THR A 20 0.03 -20.08 3.22
C THR A 20 0.21 -18.64 3.65
N VAL A 21 -0.20 -18.35 4.88
CA VAL A 21 0.00 -17.05 5.52
C VAL A 21 0.90 -17.26 6.71
N ARG A 22 1.97 -16.47 6.76
CA ARG A 22 2.88 -16.42 7.90
C ARG A 22 2.89 -15.01 8.46
N GLU A 23 2.65 -14.89 9.74
CA GLU A 23 2.95 -13.65 10.46
C GLU A 23 4.47 -13.46 10.48
N VAL A 24 4.92 -12.37 9.87
CA VAL A 24 6.33 -11.94 9.97
C VAL A 24 6.53 -11.25 11.31
N TRP A 25 5.63 -10.33 11.65
CA TRP A 25 5.66 -9.59 12.89
C TRP A 25 4.28 -9.00 13.22
N GLU A 26 3.96 -8.93 14.51
CA GLU A 26 2.82 -8.17 15.07
C GLU A 26 3.36 -7.06 15.96
N PHE A 27 2.98 -5.81 15.68
CA PHE A 27 3.35 -4.65 16.50
C PHE A 27 2.53 -4.61 17.81
N PRO A 28 2.85 -3.74 18.78
CA PRO A 28 1.99 -3.55 19.94
C PRO A 28 0.55 -3.19 19.54
N ASN A 29 -0.42 -3.55 20.38
CA ASN A 29 -1.83 -3.21 20.16
C ASN A 29 -2.01 -1.72 19.83
N GLU A 30 -3.01 -1.43 18.99
CA GLU A 30 -3.34 -0.07 18.53
C GLU A 30 -2.26 0.55 17.62
N THR A 31 -1.41 -0.29 17.01
CA THR A 31 -0.51 0.13 15.94
C THR A 31 -1.19 -0.02 14.58
N TRP A 32 -1.34 1.08 13.85
CA TRP A 32 -1.80 1.10 12.46
C TRP A 32 -0.58 1.10 11.54
N ILE A 33 -0.32 0.00 10.83
CA ILE A 33 0.72 -0.01 9.78
C ILE A 33 0.07 0.39 8.48
N GLU A 34 0.46 1.53 7.92
CA GLU A 34 -0.25 2.07 6.76
C GLU A 34 0.31 1.56 5.44
N ASN A 35 1.63 1.61 5.27
CA ASN A 35 2.23 1.28 3.99
C ASN A 35 3.54 0.52 4.17
N LEU A 36 4.05 -0.01 3.06
CA LEU A 36 5.32 -0.73 3.04
C LEU A 36 6.10 -0.53 1.74
N ALA A 37 7.42 -0.60 1.86
CA ALA A 37 8.33 -0.73 0.73
C ALA A 37 9.32 -1.88 0.96
N ILE A 38 9.61 -2.64 -0.09
CA ILE A 38 10.58 -3.74 -0.04
C ILE A 38 11.93 -3.20 -0.52
N ARG A 39 12.95 -3.27 0.35
CA ARG A 39 14.33 -2.93 0.00
C ARG A 39 14.92 -3.96 -0.97
N SER A 40 15.95 -3.60 -1.71
CA SER A 40 16.60 -4.51 -2.66
C SER A 40 17.26 -5.73 -1.99
N ASN A 41 17.49 -5.67 -0.67
CA ASN A 41 18.01 -6.77 0.14
C ASN A 41 16.91 -7.64 0.77
N GLY A 42 15.64 -7.36 0.49
CA GLY A 42 14.47 -8.08 1.02
C GLY A 42 13.97 -7.61 2.39
N GLN A 43 14.66 -6.68 3.06
CA GLN A 43 14.13 -6.06 4.26
C GLN A 43 12.89 -5.20 3.93
N ILE A 44 11.95 -5.11 4.87
CA ILE A 44 10.69 -4.39 4.66
C ILE A 44 10.74 -3.09 5.47
N LEU A 45 10.50 -1.96 4.82
CA LEU A 45 10.19 -0.71 5.50
C LEU A 45 8.68 -0.61 5.69
N VAL A 46 8.24 -0.21 6.88
CA VAL A 46 6.82 -0.01 7.20
C VAL A 46 6.60 1.36 7.83
N THR A 47 5.56 2.05 7.37
CA THR A 47 5.13 3.35 7.89
C THR A 47 3.98 3.16 8.88
N LEU A 48 4.06 3.79 10.05
CA LEU A 48 2.99 3.75 11.04
C LEU A 48 2.06 4.95 10.89
N GLY A 49 0.77 4.71 10.70
CA GLY A 49 -0.26 5.76 10.69
C GLY A 49 -0.62 6.24 12.10
N SER A 50 -0.38 5.41 13.11
CA SER A 50 -0.71 5.67 14.52
C SER A 50 0.44 6.32 15.32
N SER A 51 1.64 6.38 14.76
CA SER A 51 2.80 7.06 15.34
C SER A 51 3.70 7.60 14.23
N PRO A 52 4.48 8.67 14.45
CA PRO A 52 5.30 9.27 13.40
C PRO A 52 6.61 8.49 13.20
N GLU A 53 6.52 7.19 12.92
CA GLU A 53 7.65 6.25 12.96
C GLU A 53 7.74 5.39 11.71
N LEU A 54 8.97 5.28 11.19
CA LEU A 54 9.35 4.34 10.14
C LEU A 54 10.13 3.19 10.78
N TYR A 55 9.72 1.96 10.52
CA TYR A 55 10.37 0.75 11.01
C TYR A 55 10.93 -0.09 9.87
N GLN A 56 12.00 -0.84 10.16
CA GLN A 56 12.49 -1.92 9.32
C GLN A 56 12.16 -3.27 9.95
N VAL A 57 11.64 -4.20 9.15
CA VAL A 57 11.29 -5.57 9.53
C VAL A 57 12.11 -6.54 8.68
N ASP A 58 12.71 -7.55 9.33
CA ASP A 58 13.37 -8.68 8.66
C ASP A 58 12.35 -9.80 8.40
N PRO A 59 11.99 -10.08 7.14
CA PRO A 59 10.99 -11.12 6.85
C PRO A 59 11.53 -12.54 6.87
N PHE A 60 12.85 -12.74 6.93
CA PHE A 60 13.51 -14.04 6.85
C PHE A 60 13.93 -14.56 8.23
N GLY A 61 14.28 -13.65 9.13
CA GLY A 61 14.63 -13.93 10.52
C GLY A 61 13.45 -13.81 11.49
N ASN A 62 13.77 -13.88 12.77
CA ASN A 62 12.85 -13.60 13.87
C ASN A 62 13.39 -12.43 14.72
N GLN A 63 13.95 -11.42 14.04
CA GLN A 63 14.52 -10.24 14.67
C GLN A 63 13.41 -9.25 14.99
N LYS A 64 13.58 -8.49 16.09
CA LYS A 64 12.67 -7.39 16.40
C LYS A 64 12.79 -6.31 15.34
N PRO A 65 11.70 -5.63 14.96
CA PRO A 65 11.78 -4.48 14.08
C PRO A 65 12.70 -3.39 14.63
N THR A 66 13.48 -2.78 13.76
CA THR A 66 14.38 -1.68 14.08
C THR A 66 13.69 -0.37 13.76
N LEU A 67 13.62 0.55 14.73
CA LEU A 67 13.16 1.92 14.46
C LEU A 67 14.19 2.59 13.53
N VAL A 68 13.75 3.01 12.35
CA VAL A 68 14.60 3.71 11.38
C VAL A 68 14.55 5.21 11.62
N TYR A 69 13.38 5.80 11.83
CA TYR A 69 13.30 7.24 12.07
C TYR A 69 11.99 7.63 12.76
N ARG A 70 12.04 8.69 13.56
CA ARG A 70 10.85 9.32 14.14
C ARG A 70 10.74 10.75 13.61
N PHE A 71 9.64 11.03 12.89
CA PHE A 71 9.40 12.30 12.22
C PHE A 71 8.92 13.35 13.21
N PRO A 72 9.59 14.52 13.30
CA PRO A 72 9.23 15.53 14.29
C PRO A 72 7.99 16.32 13.88
N GLY A 73 7.18 16.71 14.88
CA GLY A 73 6.08 17.66 14.70
C GLY A 73 4.82 17.11 14.02
N VAL A 74 4.77 15.80 13.78
CA VAL A 74 3.62 15.11 13.17
C VAL A 74 3.14 13.92 14.03
N THR A 75 1.98 13.34 13.70
CA THR A 75 1.38 12.21 14.43
C THR A 75 1.49 10.88 13.70
N GLY A 76 1.73 10.88 12.38
CA GLY A 76 1.80 9.66 11.58
C GLY A 76 2.62 9.81 10.31
N VAL A 77 2.93 8.67 9.71
CA VAL A 77 3.54 8.52 8.39
C VAL A 77 2.72 7.59 7.51
N LEU A 78 2.70 7.87 6.22
CA LEU A 78 1.70 7.33 5.29
C LEU A 78 2.39 6.68 4.08
N GLY A 79 2.13 7.14 2.85
CA GLY A 79 2.74 6.59 1.65
C GLY A 79 4.27 6.63 1.65
N ILE A 80 4.87 5.59 1.06
CA ILE A 80 6.30 5.41 0.89
C ILE A 80 6.61 5.01 -0.56
N ALA A 81 7.64 5.61 -1.16
CA ALA A 81 8.08 5.28 -2.51
C ALA A 81 9.61 5.20 -2.59
N GLU A 82 10.15 4.19 -3.25
CA GLU A 82 11.58 4.14 -3.59
C GLU A 82 11.83 5.02 -4.83
N VAL A 83 12.72 5.99 -4.71
CA VAL A 83 13.06 6.94 -5.79
C VAL A 83 14.35 6.54 -6.51
N GLU A 84 15.34 6.10 -5.73
CA GLU A 84 16.57 5.46 -6.20
C GLU A 84 16.79 4.21 -5.33
N PRO A 85 17.62 3.23 -5.75
CA PRO A 85 17.92 2.07 -4.92
C PRO A 85 18.31 2.45 -3.48
N ASP A 86 17.50 2.00 -2.51
CA ASP A 86 17.62 2.31 -1.09
C ASP A 86 17.52 3.81 -0.70
N ILE A 87 16.89 4.64 -1.55
CA ILE A 87 16.49 6.01 -1.21
C ILE A 87 14.98 6.12 -1.34
N PHE A 88 14.32 6.45 -0.22
CA PHE A 88 12.87 6.47 -0.14
C PHE A 88 12.34 7.88 0.11
N ALA A 89 11.20 8.20 -0.49
CA ALA A 89 10.36 9.31 -0.09
C ALA A 89 9.26 8.80 0.85
N ILE A 90 8.99 9.53 1.94
CA ILE A 90 7.98 9.19 2.96
C ILE A 90 7.10 10.42 3.19
N ILE A 91 5.78 10.19 3.22
CA ILE A 91 4.80 11.20 3.64
C ILE A 91 4.69 11.21 5.17
N ALA A 92 4.73 12.40 5.75
CA ALA A 92 4.53 12.64 7.17
C ALA A 92 3.45 13.72 7.37
N GLY A 93 2.51 13.52 8.30
CA GLY A 93 1.41 14.46 8.53
C GLY A 93 0.54 14.13 9.73
N ASN A 94 -0.49 14.96 9.96
CA ASN A 94 -1.40 14.83 11.09
C ASN A 94 -2.79 14.36 10.64
N TYR A 95 -2.98 13.05 10.68
CA TYR A 95 -4.28 12.40 10.53
C TYR A 95 -4.59 11.57 11.78
N SER A 96 -5.85 11.60 12.23
CA SER A 96 -6.33 10.68 13.27
C SER A 96 -7.19 9.61 12.64
N PHE A 97 -6.72 8.36 12.65
CA PHE A 97 -7.48 7.18 12.24
C PHE A 97 -8.59 6.80 13.24
N THR A 98 -8.67 7.47 14.39
CA THR A 98 -9.75 7.27 15.38
C THR A 98 -10.92 8.21 15.13
N THR A 99 -10.64 9.49 14.82
CA THR A 99 -11.67 10.50 14.58
C THR A 99 -11.86 10.85 13.11
N PHE A 100 -11.10 10.20 12.21
CA PHE A 100 -11.06 10.44 10.77
C PHE A 100 -10.85 11.90 10.38
N SER A 101 -10.07 12.61 11.20
CA SER A 101 -9.85 14.05 11.05
C SER A 101 -8.41 14.36 10.68
N THR A 102 -8.24 15.29 9.74
CA THR A 102 -6.94 15.79 9.32
C THR A 102 -6.67 17.21 9.84
N ILE A 103 -5.39 17.55 10.04
CA ILE A 103 -4.92 18.93 10.17
C ILE A 103 -4.33 19.36 8.83
N SER A 104 -5.10 20.11 8.04
CA SER A 104 -4.64 20.66 6.76
C SER A 104 -3.38 21.50 6.94
N GLY A 105 -2.45 21.39 5.97
CA GLY A 105 -1.14 22.06 5.99
C GLY A 105 -0.09 21.43 6.91
N SER A 106 -0.39 20.30 7.56
CA SER A 106 0.58 19.55 8.37
C SER A 106 1.48 18.60 7.56
N TYR A 107 1.21 18.43 6.27
CA TYR A 107 1.83 17.40 5.46
C TYR A 107 3.17 17.84 4.86
N SER A 108 4.10 16.90 4.86
CA SER A 108 5.44 17.07 4.32
C SER A 108 5.94 15.78 3.69
N VAL A 109 6.90 15.91 2.78
CA VAL A 109 7.60 14.76 2.18
C VAL A 109 9.05 14.77 2.62
N TRP A 110 9.54 13.62 3.02
CA TRP A 110 10.89 13.42 3.54
C TRP A 110 11.63 12.38 2.72
N LYS A 111 12.93 12.61 2.51
CA LYS A 111 13.87 11.65 1.99
C LYS A 111 14.45 10.84 3.15
N ILE A 112 14.55 9.51 2.98
CA ILE A 112 15.28 8.59 3.86
C ILE A 112 16.32 7.85 3.01
N ASP A 113 17.60 8.00 3.37
CA ASP A 113 18.73 7.31 2.71
C ASP A 113 19.12 6.05 3.48
N MET A 114 18.77 4.88 2.95
CA MET A 114 19.00 3.58 3.60
C MET A 114 20.30 2.90 3.14
N ARG A 115 21.07 3.50 2.23
CA ARG A 115 22.23 2.85 1.58
C ARG A 115 23.33 2.46 2.56
N THR A 116 23.46 3.19 3.66
CA THR A 116 24.45 2.91 4.71
C THR A 116 23.96 1.91 5.76
N ILE A 117 22.67 1.56 5.76
CA ILE A 117 22.04 0.70 6.76
C ILE A 117 22.02 -0.74 6.27
N LYS A 118 22.77 -1.60 6.97
CA LYS A 118 22.82 -3.04 6.65
C LYS A 118 21.81 -3.80 7.49
N SER A 119 21.44 -5.00 7.03
CA SER A 119 20.41 -5.87 7.64
C SER A 119 20.73 -6.36 9.06
N GLN A 120 21.90 -6.05 9.62
CA GLN A 120 22.36 -6.54 10.93
C GLN A 120 22.66 -5.43 11.94
N ASP A 121 22.37 -4.17 11.61
CA ASP A 121 22.61 -3.06 12.52
C ASP A 121 21.52 -3.08 13.62
N ASN A 122 21.77 -3.90 14.66
CA ASN A 122 20.90 -4.18 15.81
C ASN A 122 20.99 -3.13 16.93
N GLU A 123 21.66 -2.02 16.69
CA GLU A 123 21.79 -0.94 17.65
C GLU A 123 21.00 0.29 17.17
N ASP A 124 20.54 1.11 18.11
CA ASP A 124 19.94 2.42 17.86
C ASP A 124 20.97 3.32 17.13
N VAL A 125 21.14 3.11 15.82
CA VAL A 125 21.97 3.96 14.98
C VAL A 125 21.39 5.36 15.10
N ALA A 126 22.22 6.40 15.24
CA ALA A 126 21.73 7.77 15.22
C ALA A 126 21.27 8.11 13.78
N PHE A 127 20.04 7.71 13.44
CA PHE A 127 19.43 7.81 12.12
C PHE A 127 19.11 9.27 11.69
N ASP A 128 19.40 10.28 12.52
CA ASP A 128 19.17 11.70 12.22
C ASP A 128 19.87 12.17 10.93
N SER A 129 20.97 11.52 10.54
CA SER A 129 21.67 11.85 9.30
C SER A 129 21.06 11.26 8.02
N LEU A 130 20.08 10.36 8.14
CA LEU A 130 19.48 9.66 6.99
C LEU A 130 18.26 10.39 6.46
N ALA A 131 17.62 11.20 7.31
CA ALA A 131 16.38 11.88 7.01
C ALA A 131 16.61 13.33 6.60
N VAL A 132 16.04 13.74 5.48
CA VAL A 132 16.04 15.14 5.03
C VAL A 132 14.62 15.50 4.61
N LYS A 133 14.03 16.53 5.22
CA LYS A 133 12.75 17.07 4.74
C LYS A 133 12.97 17.66 3.35
N ILE A 134 12.15 17.25 2.38
CA ILE A 134 12.19 17.74 1.01
C ILE A 134 11.38 19.04 0.94
N THR A 135 10.10 18.97 1.31
CA THR A 135 9.19 20.10 1.25
C THR A 135 7.99 19.90 2.18
N ASP A 136 7.37 21.01 2.57
CA ASP A 136 6.05 21.03 3.20
C ASP A 136 5.01 21.33 2.11
N ILE A 137 3.91 20.58 2.05
CA ILE A 137 2.81 20.79 1.07
C ILE A 137 1.65 21.44 1.82
N HIS A 138 1.70 22.76 1.97
CA HIS A 138 0.80 23.51 2.86
C HIS A 138 -0.67 23.47 2.43
N GLU A 139 -0.93 23.28 1.13
CA GLU A 139 -2.25 23.18 0.56
C GLU A 139 -2.87 21.78 0.72
N ALA A 140 -2.08 20.78 1.13
CA ALA A 140 -2.57 19.42 1.28
C ALA A 140 -3.59 19.29 2.41
N SER A 141 -4.56 18.40 2.19
CA SER A 141 -5.57 18.04 3.17
C SER A 141 -5.37 16.65 3.73
N PHE A 142 -5.18 15.62 2.91
CA PHE A 142 -4.77 14.29 3.39
C PHE A 142 -3.90 13.58 2.36
N LEU A 143 -2.59 13.81 2.41
CA LEU A 143 -1.67 13.06 1.56
C LEU A 143 -1.67 11.60 1.99
N ASN A 144 -1.87 10.66 1.07
CA ASN A 144 -2.02 9.25 1.38
C ASN A 144 -1.01 8.39 0.58
N GLY A 145 -1.46 7.68 -0.46
CA GLY A 145 -0.60 6.88 -1.33
C GLY A 145 0.41 7.73 -2.12
N MET A 146 1.60 7.18 -2.37
CA MET A 146 2.66 7.82 -3.16
C MET A 146 3.38 6.81 -4.05
N THR A 147 3.78 7.24 -5.24
CA THR A 147 4.55 6.42 -6.16
C THR A 147 5.53 7.27 -6.98
N ALA A 148 6.67 6.68 -7.36
CA ALA A 148 7.53 7.26 -8.38
C ALA A 148 6.93 7.00 -9.77
N ILE A 149 7.18 7.89 -10.73
CA ILE A 149 6.68 7.69 -12.10
C ILE A 149 7.33 6.47 -12.76
N GLY A 150 8.60 6.24 -12.45
CA GLY A 150 9.40 5.14 -12.97
C GLY A 150 10.85 5.26 -12.50
N GLU A 151 11.65 4.24 -12.80
CA GLU A 151 13.07 4.23 -12.46
C GLU A 151 13.81 5.43 -13.07
N GLY A 152 14.53 6.18 -12.23
CA GLY A 152 15.29 7.36 -12.64
C GLY A 152 14.46 8.63 -12.88
N SER A 153 13.14 8.60 -12.65
CA SER A 153 12.33 9.82 -12.61
C SER A 153 12.61 10.61 -11.33
N ASP A 154 12.81 11.92 -11.45
CA ASP A 154 12.87 12.82 -10.30
C ASP A 154 11.47 13.19 -9.77
N PHE A 155 10.39 12.79 -10.46
CA PHE A 155 9.03 13.10 -10.04
C PHE A 155 8.35 11.99 -9.25
N LEU A 156 7.66 12.40 -8.19
CA LEU A 156 6.74 11.63 -7.37
C LEU A 156 5.30 12.06 -7.65
N LEU A 157 4.37 11.11 -7.57
CA LEU A 157 2.94 11.34 -7.61
C LEU A 157 2.34 10.98 -6.26
N ILE A 158 1.55 11.88 -5.68
CA ILE A 158 1.03 11.77 -4.32
C ILE A 158 -0.49 12.01 -4.34
N ALA A 159 -1.25 11.06 -3.80
CA ALA A 159 -2.69 11.19 -3.66
C ALA A 159 -3.03 12.12 -2.49
N ASP A 160 -3.97 13.04 -2.71
CA ASP A 160 -4.65 13.75 -1.62
C ASP A 160 -6.09 13.24 -1.51
N SER A 161 -6.34 12.42 -0.50
CA SER A 161 -7.61 11.70 -0.37
C SER A 161 -8.79 12.59 -0.04
N VAL A 162 -8.57 13.74 0.60
CA VAL A 162 -9.66 14.66 0.96
C VAL A 162 -9.90 15.68 -0.16
N LEU A 163 -8.85 16.18 -0.80
CA LEU A 163 -9.02 17.07 -1.95
C LEU A 163 -9.44 16.33 -3.23
N GLY A 164 -9.14 15.04 -3.33
CA GLY A 164 -9.41 14.24 -4.52
C GLY A 164 -8.55 14.61 -5.71
N VAL A 165 -7.27 14.87 -5.48
CA VAL A 165 -6.29 15.27 -6.51
C VAL A 165 -5.01 14.46 -6.40
N VAL A 166 -4.15 14.56 -7.41
CA VAL A 166 -2.77 14.07 -7.36
C VAL A 166 -1.83 15.25 -7.44
N TRP A 167 -0.93 15.34 -6.45
CA TRP A 167 0.22 16.24 -6.48
C TRP A 167 1.36 15.59 -7.26
N ARG A 168 2.02 16.36 -8.13
CA ARG A 168 3.35 16.04 -8.65
C ARG A 168 4.38 16.79 -7.83
N LEU A 169 5.39 16.08 -7.34
CA LEU A 169 6.51 16.65 -6.58
C LEU A 169 7.82 16.35 -7.32
N ASP A 170 8.63 17.37 -7.56
CA ASP A 170 10.04 17.22 -7.93
C ASP A 170 10.85 16.86 -6.68
N PHE A 171 11.40 15.65 -6.65
CA PHE A 171 12.16 15.11 -5.53
C PHE A 171 13.49 15.84 -5.28
N ARG A 172 14.04 16.54 -6.28
CA ARG A 172 15.32 17.25 -6.18
C ARG A 172 15.13 18.67 -5.65
N THR A 173 14.13 19.38 -6.16
CA THR A 173 13.93 20.80 -5.82
C THR A 173 12.94 20.99 -4.68
N GLY A 174 12.02 20.03 -4.48
CA GLY A 174 10.89 20.17 -3.57
C GLY A 174 9.74 20.98 -4.15
N ASP A 175 9.80 21.36 -5.43
CA ASP A 175 8.71 22.04 -6.13
C ASP A 175 7.55 21.07 -6.37
N TYR A 176 6.33 21.55 -6.17
CA TYR A 176 5.14 20.72 -6.31
C TYR A 176 3.97 21.47 -6.96
N GLU A 177 3.08 20.73 -7.60
CA GLU A 177 1.84 21.24 -8.18
C GLU A 177 0.77 20.16 -8.26
N ILE A 178 -0.50 20.54 -8.39
CA ILE A 178 -1.56 19.59 -8.72
C ILE A 178 -1.42 19.21 -10.19
N THR A 179 -1.24 17.91 -10.47
CA THR A 179 -1.05 17.39 -11.84
C THR A 179 -2.28 16.69 -12.39
N LEU A 180 -3.11 16.08 -11.52
CA LEU A 180 -4.34 15.38 -11.91
C LEU A 180 -5.48 15.78 -10.99
N ASN A 181 -6.66 16.03 -11.57
CA ASN A 181 -7.88 16.33 -10.84
C ASN A 181 -9.08 15.82 -11.64
N ASN A 182 -9.75 14.79 -11.12
CA ASN A 182 -10.88 14.17 -11.80
C ASN A 182 -11.94 13.71 -10.79
N THR A 183 -13.20 13.69 -11.20
CA THR A 183 -14.32 13.28 -10.33
C THR A 183 -14.19 11.84 -9.81
N LEU A 184 -13.47 10.95 -10.51
CA LEU A 184 -13.17 9.59 -10.03
C LEU A 184 -12.21 9.58 -8.82
N MET A 185 -11.52 10.69 -8.56
CA MET A 185 -10.57 10.86 -7.45
C MET A 185 -11.22 11.53 -6.24
N TRP A 186 -12.35 12.20 -6.43
CA TRP A 186 -13.03 12.94 -5.36
C TRP A 186 -13.59 12.01 -4.28
N PRO A 187 -13.60 12.44 -3.01
CA PRO A 187 -14.34 11.74 -1.98
C PRO A 187 -15.84 11.76 -2.27
N VAL A 188 -16.55 10.77 -1.74
CA VAL A 188 -18.02 10.77 -1.72
C VAL A 188 -18.52 11.34 -0.39
N PRO A 189 -19.63 12.09 -0.36
CA PRO A 189 -20.18 12.60 0.89
C PRO A 189 -20.53 11.48 1.87
N GLY A 190 -20.07 11.59 3.12
CA GLY A 190 -20.25 10.56 4.13
C GLY A 190 -19.71 10.96 5.50
N GLU A 191 -19.75 10.03 6.46
CA GLU A 191 -19.12 10.25 7.78
C GLU A 191 -17.59 10.31 7.68
N ILE A 192 -17.03 9.55 6.74
CA ILE A 192 -15.61 9.54 6.38
C ILE A 192 -15.51 9.90 4.90
N GLU A 193 -14.84 11.01 4.59
CA GLU A 193 -14.73 11.54 3.23
C GLU A 193 -13.32 11.30 2.67
N ILE A 194 -13.02 10.04 2.35
CA ILE A 194 -11.77 9.61 1.70
C ILE A 194 -12.07 9.23 0.24
N GLY A 195 -11.36 9.89 -0.68
CA GLY A 195 -11.43 9.67 -2.12
C GLY A 195 -10.26 8.80 -2.62
N ILE A 196 -9.46 9.36 -3.52
CA ILE A 196 -8.27 8.71 -4.07
C ILE A 196 -7.33 8.25 -2.95
N ASN A 197 -6.78 7.04 -3.04
CA ASN A 197 -5.92 6.46 -2.02
C ASN A 197 -4.62 5.90 -2.63
N GLY A 198 -4.51 4.58 -2.82
CA GLY A 198 -3.32 3.94 -3.37
C GLY A 198 -3.00 4.41 -4.79
N LEU A 199 -1.71 4.54 -5.11
CA LEU A 199 -1.20 4.97 -6.42
C LEU A 199 -0.09 4.04 -6.88
N HIS A 200 -0.17 3.53 -8.12
CA HIS A 200 0.92 2.78 -8.74
C HIS A 200 1.03 3.08 -10.22
N THR A 201 2.25 3.36 -10.70
CA THR A 201 2.52 3.53 -12.13
C THR A 201 2.82 2.20 -12.81
N ARG A 202 2.30 2.01 -14.02
CA ARG A 202 2.59 0.84 -14.84
C ARG A 202 2.33 1.12 -16.31
N ASN A 203 3.33 0.86 -17.16
CA ASN A 203 3.22 0.94 -18.63
C ASN A 203 2.66 2.29 -19.14
N GLY A 204 3.09 3.41 -18.55
CA GLY A 204 2.64 4.77 -18.93
C GLY A 204 1.26 5.15 -18.39
N PHE A 205 0.70 4.38 -17.46
CA PHE A 205 -0.53 4.73 -16.76
C PHE A 205 -0.25 4.95 -15.27
N LEU A 206 -0.94 5.91 -14.67
CA LEU A 206 -1.18 5.92 -13.23
C LEU A 206 -2.43 5.10 -12.96
N TYR A 207 -2.32 4.05 -12.15
CA TYR A 207 -3.44 3.36 -11.55
C TYR A 207 -3.68 3.94 -10.16
N PHE A 208 -4.94 4.04 -9.77
CA PHE A 208 -5.33 4.52 -8.46
C PHE A 208 -6.57 3.81 -7.95
N THR A 209 -6.66 3.65 -6.63
CA THR A 209 -7.89 3.30 -5.94
C THR A 209 -8.62 4.57 -5.50
N ASN A 210 -9.94 4.49 -5.40
CA ASN A 210 -10.72 5.44 -4.62
C ASN A 210 -11.49 4.65 -3.56
N THR A 211 -11.23 4.98 -2.29
CA THR A 211 -11.65 4.18 -1.14
C THR A 211 -13.16 4.01 -1.09
N PHE A 212 -13.93 5.10 -1.08
CA PHE A 212 -15.38 4.99 -0.90
C PHE A 212 -16.20 5.08 -2.19
N GLN A 213 -15.60 5.46 -3.34
CA GLN A 213 -16.21 5.13 -4.63
C GLN A 213 -16.08 3.64 -4.95
N GLY A 214 -15.14 2.93 -4.32
CA GLY A 214 -14.95 1.50 -4.46
C GLY A 214 -14.54 1.11 -5.87
N ILE A 215 -13.48 1.74 -6.37
CA ILE A 215 -12.99 1.51 -7.73
C ILE A 215 -11.47 1.36 -7.77
N LEU A 216 -11.01 0.53 -8.72
CA LEU A 216 -9.68 0.65 -9.31
C LEU A 216 -9.85 1.35 -10.65
N ALA A 217 -9.16 2.46 -10.86
CA ALA A 217 -9.16 3.22 -12.10
C ALA A 217 -7.74 3.50 -12.60
N ARG A 218 -7.63 3.98 -13.83
CA ARG A 218 -6.36 4.40 -14.41
C ARG A 218 -6.51 5.59 -15.34
N VAL A 219 -5.41 6.30 -15.53
CA VAL A 219 -5.27 7.40 -16.49
C VAL A 219 -3.91 7.31 -17.16
N PRO A 220 -3.80 7.51 -18.49
CA PRO A 220 -2.49 7.61 -19.13
C PRO A 220 -1.79 8.88 -18.65
N ILE A 221 -0.48 8.78 -18.40
CA ILE A 221 0.35 9.90 -17.96
C ILE A 221 1.54 10.09 -18.89
N HIS A 222 1.99 11.33 -19.03
CA HIS A 222 3.26 11.64 -19.66
C HIS A 222 4.44 11.20 -18.77
N PRO A 223 5.68 11.12 -19.30
CA PRO A 223 6.86 10.76 -18.49
C PRO A 223 7.14 11.70 -17.32
N ASP A 224 6.58 12.91 -17.35
CA ASP A 224 6.66 13.88 -16.27
C ASP A 224 5.46 13.79 -15.31
N GLY A 225 4.50 12.89 -15.52
CA GLY A 225 3.37 12.66 -14.63
C GLY A 225 2.15 13.56 -14.87
N THR A 226 2.16 14.35 -15.94
CA THR A 226 0.98 15.10 -16.37
C THR A 226 -0.05 14.21 -17.06
N GLU A 227 -1.33 14.62 -17.02
CA GLU A 227 -2.43 13.93 -17.69
C GLU A 227 -2.18 13.79 -19.19
N ALA A 228 -2.31 12.57 -19.73
CA ALA A 228 -2.10 12.29 -21.16
C ALA A 228 -3.35 11.79 -21.88
N GLY A 229 -4.53 11.78 -21.24
CA GLY A 229 -5.75 11.27 -21.86
C GLY A 229 -6.84 10.83 -20.87
N PRO A 230 -7.85 10.09 -21.35
CA PRO A 230 -9.06 9.83 -20.58
C PRO A 230 -8.84 8.82 -19.44
N TYR A 231 -9.63 9.01 -18.39
CA TYR A 231 -9.72 8.11 -17.25
C TYR A 231 -10.59 6.89 -17.57
N HIS A 232 -10.21 5.74 -17.03
CA HIS A 232 -10.94 4.48 -17.19
C HIS A 232 -11.05 3.73 -15.88
N ILE A 233 -12.28 3.35 -15.51
CA ILE A 233 -12.52 2.38 -14.43
C ILE A 233 -12.09 1.00 -14.93
N VAL A 234 -11.17 0.37 -14.20
CA VAL A 234 -10.71 -1.01 -14.47
C VAL A 234 -11.67 -2.01 -13.86
N ALA A 235 -12.12 -1.74 -12.62
CA ALA A 235 -13.08 -2.57 -11.92
C ALA A 235 -13.82 -1.77 -10.83
N ASN A 236 -15.04 -2.21 -10.52
CA ASN A 236 -15.75 -1.81 -9.31
C ASN A 236 -15.51 -2.87 -8.23
N THR A 237 -15.32 -2.44 -7.00
CA THR A 237 -14.96 -3.21 -5.81
C THR A 237 -15.73 -2.63 -4.60
N GLY A 238 -15.44 -3.13 -3.39
CA GLY A 238 -15.90 -2.55 -2.14
C GLY A 238 -15.04 -1.37 -1.70
N ALA A 239 -15.07 -1.05 -0.40
CA ALA A 239 -14.10 -0.13 0.15
C ALA A 239 -12.68 -0.69 -0.05
N VAL A 240 -11.75 0.16 -0.46
CA VAL A 240 -10.38 -0.24 -0.82
C VAL A 240 -9.35 0.72 -0.27
N ASP A 241 -8.15 0.19 -0.05
CA ASP A 241 -7.00 0.94 0.41
C ASP A 241 -5.90 0.94 -0.69
N ASP A 242 -4.65 0.63 -0.34
CA ASP A 242 -3.56 0.52 -1.30
C ASP A 242 -3.50 -0.86 -1.99
N PHE A 243 -2.65 -0.98 -3.01
CA PHE A 243 -2.53 -2.18 -3.82
C PHE A 243 -1.11 -2.41 -4.33
N THR A 244 -0.95 -3.50 -5.09
CA THR A 244 0.24 -3.74 -5.92
C THR A 244 -0.14 -4.57 -7.15
N PHE A 245 0.79 -4.73 -8.08
CA PHE A 245 0.64 -5.64 -9.20
C PHE A 245 1.62 -6.80 -9.13
N ASP A 246 1.22 -7.94 -9.69
CA ASP A 246 2.16 -8.97 -10.12
C ASP A 246 2.75 -8.68 -11.52
N ASP A 247 3.66 -9.52 -11.99
CA ASP A 247 4.34 -9.33 -13.28
C ASP A 247 3.40 -9.42 -14.50
N VAL A 248 2.28 -10.12 -14.40
CA VAL A 248 1.32 -10.25 -15.51
C VAL A 248 0.20 -9.20 -15.48
N GLY A 249 0.15 -8.37 -14.42
CA GLY A 249 -0.74 -7.23 -14.30
C GLY A 249 -2.04 -7.53 -13.56
N ASN A 250 -2.11 -8.60 -12.77
CA ASN A 250 -3.16 -8.71 -11.76
C ASN A 250 -2.86 -7.72 -10.63
N ALA A 251 -3.86 -6.92 -10.24
CA ALA A 251 -3.79 -6.08 -9.06
C ALA A 251 -4.21 -6.87 -7.81
N TYR A 252 -3.49 -6.70 -6.72
CA TYR A 252 -3.81 -7.21 -5.38
C TYR A 252 -4.13 -6.02 -4.49
N ILE A 253 -5.39 -5.90 -4.07
CA ILE A 253 -5.94 -4.69 -3.45
C ILE A 253 -6.41 -5.01 -2.03
N ALA A 254 -5.96 -4.19 -1.09
CA ALA A 254 -6.37 -4.29 0.30
C ALA A 254 -7.76 -3.66 0.50
N GLN A 255 -8.55 -4.20 1.42
CA GLN A 255 -9.94 -3.74 1.65
C GLN A 255 -10.18 -3.14 3.03
N ASP A 256 -9.14 -2.97 3.85
CA ASP A 256 -9.22 -2.38 5.19
C ASP A 256 -10.31 -3.09 6.02
N SER A 257 -11.42 -2.40 6.35
CA SER A 257 -12.59 -2.97 7.03
C SER A 257 -13.27 -4.17 6.34
N GLY A 258 -12.91 -4.45 5.08
CA GLY A 258 -13.35 -5.63 4.35
C GLY A 258 -12.63 -6.92 4.76
N ASP A 259 -11.51 -6.80 5.50
CA ASP A 259 -10.68 -7.89 6.03
C ASP A 259 -10.31 -8.92 4.96
N ALA A 260 -10.01 -8.45 3.75
CA ALA A 260 -9.85 -9.29 2.58
C ALA A 260 -8.97 -8.67 1.50
N LEU A 261 -8.04 -9.47 1.00
CA LEU A 261 -7.26 -9.10 -0.17
C LEU A 261 -7.98 -9.55 -1.44
N GLU A 262 -8.30 -8.61 -2.32
CA GLU A 262 -8.88 -8.89 -3.62
C GLU A 262 -7.81 -8.99 -4.70
N ARG A 263 -8.04 -9.86 -5.69
CA ARG A 263 -7.27 -9.91 -6.93
C ARG A 263 -8.15 -9.48 -8.10
N ILE A 264 -7.68 -8.49 -8.86
CA ILE A 264 -8.31 -7.99 -10.07
C ILE A 264 -7.40 -8.31 -11.26
N CYS A 265 -7.86 -9.15 -12.18
CA CYS A 265 -7.06 -9.46 -13.37
C CYS A 265 -7.14 -8.35 -14.43
N PRO A 266 -6.28 -8.34 -15.47
CA PRO A 266 -6.28 -7.31 -16.50
C PRO A 266 -7.62 -7.12 -17.25
N SER A 267 -8.51 -8.11 -17.24
CA SER A 267 -9.85 -7.98 -17.82
C SER A 267 -10.87 -7.30 -16.88
N GLY A 268 -10.45 -6.85 -15.70
CA GLY A 268 -11.30 -6.21 -14.69
C GLY A 268 -12.12 -7.19 -13.84
N LYS A 269 -11.86 -8.50 -13.93
CA LYS A 269 -12.57 -9.49 -13.10
C LYS A 269 -12.00 -9.48 -11.68
N VAL A 270 -12.86 -9.21 -10.72
CA VAL A 270 -12.58 -9.23 -9.28
C VAL A 270 -12.78 -10.63 -8.71
N THR A 271 -11.85 -11.08 -7.87
CA THR A 271 -11.96 -12.31 -7.08
C THR A 271 -11.33 -12.08 -5.71
N VAL A 272 -11.98 -12.53 -4.63
CA VAL A 272 -11.33 -12.57 -3.31
C VAL A 272 -10.18 -13.56 -3.35
N PHE A 273 -8.96 -13.08 -3.06
CA PHE A 273 -7.77 -13.91 -3.02
C PHE A 273 -7.65 -14.61 -1.67
N ILE A 274 -7.86 -13.87 -0.58
CA ILE A 274 -7.87 -14.40 0.79
C ILE A 274 -8.67 -13.45 1.71
N GLY A 275 -9.19 -13.99 2.82
CA GLY A 275 -9.90 -13.21 3.82
C GLY A 275 -11.39 -13.03 3.51
N SER A 276 -12.05 -12.29 4.40
CA SER A 276 -13.46 -11.86 4.35
C SER A 276 -13.72 -11.04 5.61
N VAL A 277 -14.78 -10.23 5.64
CA VAL A 277 -15.29 -9.48 6.83
C VAL A 277 -15.53 -10.31 8.12
N ASN A 278 -15.47 -11.65 8.04
CA ASN A 278 -15.56 -12.53 9.21
C ASN A 278 -14.25 -13.30 9.49
N SER A 279 -13.13 -12.89 8.89
CA SER A 279 -11.85 -13.58 8.92
C SER A 279 -10.76 -12.68 9.49
N THR A 280 -9.99 -13.21 10.44
CA THR A 280 -8.87 -12.50 11.04
C THR A 280 -7.55 -12.67 10.28
N ILE A 281 -7.58 -13.29 9.09
CA ILE A 281 -6.36 -13.68 8.36
C ILE A 281 -5.59 -12.46 7.87
N VAL A 282 -6.32 -11.44 7.38
CA VAL A 282 -5.80 -10.16 6.88
C VAL A 282 -6.68 -9.02 7.43
N GLU A 283 -7.05 -9.11 8.71
CA GLU A 283 -7.97 -8.15 9.35
C GLU A 283 -7.39 -6.73 9.36
N GLY A 284 -8.14 -5.80 8.77
CA GLY A 284 -7.72 -4.42 8.55
C GLY A 284 -6.52 -4.30 7.61
N ASP A 285 -6.48 -5.01 6.48
CA ASP A 285 -5.37 -4.91 5.54
C ASP A 285 -5.28 -3.54 4.87
N THR A 286 -4.08 -2.96 4.80
CA THR A 286 -3.85 -1.57 4.37
C THR A 286 -3.06 -1.45 3.06
N SER A 287 -1.99 -2.23 2.91
CA SER A 287 -1.16 -2.21 1.70
C SER A 287 -0.52 -3.57 1.43
N ALA A 288 -0.08 -3.77 0.19
CA ALA A 288 0.62 -4.97 -0.24
C ALA A 288 1.81 -4.66 -1.15
N LYS A 289 2.88 -5.46 -1.10
CA LYS A 289 4.03 -5.43 -2.02
C LYS A 289 4.64 -6.81 -2.20
N PHE A 290 5.11 -7.12 -3.41
CA PHE A 290 5.84 -8.36 -3.68
C PHE A 290 7.30 -8.25 -3.20
N GLY A 291 7.83 -9.37 -2.69
CA GLY A 291 9.25 -9.50 -2.39
C GLY A 291 10.13 -9.26 -3.62
N ARG A 292 11.42 -8.97 -3.39
CA ARG A 292 12.35 -8.55 -4.46
C ARG A 292 13.54 -9.48 -4.65
N THR A 293 13.74 -10.42 -3.74
CA THR A 293 14.88 -11.33 -3.74
C THR A 293 14.50 -12.67 -4.35
N PRO A 294 15.46 -13.51 -4.77
CA PRO A 294 15.17 -14.88 -5.18
C PRO A 294 14.48 -15.74 -4.10
N LEU A 295 14.51 -15.33 -2.83
CA LEU A 295 13.88 -16.06 -1.72
C LEU A 295 12.40 -15.72 -1.54
N ASP A 296 11.96 -14.53 -1.97
CA ASP A 296 10.64 -13.97 -1.67
C ASP A 296 9.94 -13.30 -2.87
N GLN A 297 10.51 -13.36 -4.08
CA GLN A 297 9.89 -12.77 -5.27
C GLN A 297 8.46 -13.28 -5.58
N SER A 298 8.08 -14.44 -5.05
CA SER A 298 6.71 -15.00 -5.13
C SER A 298 5.92 -14.86 -3.83
N THR A 299 6.42 -14.08 -2.88
CA THR A 299 5.77 -13.76 -1.60
C THR A 299 5.14 -12.38 -1.71
N LEU A 300 3.86 -12.32 -1.37
CA LEU A 300 3.13 -11.06 -1.22
C LEU A 300 3.14 -10.66 0.25
N TYR A 301 3.81 -9.55 0.57
CA TYR A 301 3.76 -8.96 1.90
C TYR A 301 2.56 -8.05 2.02
N VAL A 302 1.84 -8.15 3.14
CA VAL A 302 0.63 -7.36 3.43
C VAL A 302 0.77 -6.72 4.81
N THR A 303 0.47 -5.43 4.91
CA THR A 303 0.36 -4.70 6.18
C THR A 303 -1.07 -4.65 6.66
N THR A 304 -1.27 -4.57 7.98
CA THR A 304 -2.61 -4.42 8.57
C THR A 304 -2.65 -3.37 9.68
N ASN A 305 -3.86 -2.95 10.04
CA ASN A 305 -4.14 -2.06 11.16
C ASN A 305 -4.68 -2.78 12.43
N GLY A 306 -4.83 -4.10 12.39
CA GLY A 306 -5.25 -4.88 13.56
C GLY A 306 -6.73 -4.73 13.93
N GLY A 307 -7.60 -4.37 12.96
CA GLY A 307 -9.05 -4.25 13.14
C GLY A 307 -9.48 -2.90 13.74
N MET A 308 -8.61 -1.88 13.66
CA MET A 308 -8.89 -0.54 14.18
C MET A 308 -10.05 0.13 13.44
N LEU A 309 -10.21 -0.14 12.14
CA LEU A 309 -11.36 0.32 11.34
C LEU A 309 -12.41 -0.78 11.14
N GLY A 310 -12.97 -1.27 12.24
CA GLY A 310 -14.07 -2.24 12.18
C GLY A 310 -13.59 -3.69 12.26
N ARG A 311 -13.12 -4.06 13.44
CA ARG A 311 -12.74 -5.43 13.79
C ARG A 311 -13.82 -6.48 13.44
N VAL A 312 -13.33 -7.68 13.19
CA VAL A 312 -14.12 -8.89 13.05
C VAL A 312 -14.98 -9.10 14.31
N ARG A 313 -16.26 -9.46 14.11
CA ARG A 313 -17.18 -9.61 15.23
C ARG A 313 -16.69 -10.68 16.22
N GLY A 314 -16.44 -10.25 17.46
CA GLY A 314 -16.07 -11.14 18.56
C GLY A 314 -14.56 -11.26 18.79
N THR A 315 -13.75 -10.45 18.09
CA THR A 315 -12.31 -10.31 18.32
C THR A 315 -12.00 -9.03 19.10
N ASP A 316 -10.76 -8.94 19.59
CA ASP A 316 -10.19 -7.73 20.16
C ASP A 316 -9.34 -7.02 19.10
N VAL A 317 -9.18 -5.70 19.23
CA VAL A 317 -8.21 -4.95 18.41
C VAL A 317 -6.80 -5.38 18.82
N VAL A 318 -6.00 -5.76 17.83
CA VAL A 318 -4.60 -6.19 18.02
C VAL A 318 -3.66 -5.16 17.39
N GLY A 319 -2.36 -5.41 17.44
CA GLY A 319 -1.42 -4.59 16.68
C GLY A 319 -1.47 -4.93 15.20
N GLY A 320 -1.19 -3.93 14.36
CA GLY A 320 -0.97 -4.13 12.95
C GLY A 320 0.14 -5.15 12.68
N LYS A 321 -0.03 -5.92 11.61
CA LYS A 321 0.84 -7.05 11.26
C LYS A 321 1.53 -6.82 9.93
N VAL A 322 2.71 -7.40 9.81
CA VAL A 322 3.31 -7.71 8.50
C VAL A 322 3.08 -9.19 8.26
N LEU A 323 2.37 -9.52 7.18
CA LEU A 323 2.03 -10.87 6.79
C LEU A 323 2.80 -11.24 5.52
N ALA A 324 3.32 -12.46 5.45
CA ALA A 324 3.91 -13.04 4.25
C ALA A 324 2.95 -14.09 3.68
N ILE A 325 2.42 -13.81 2.49
CA ILE A 325 1.43 -14.67 1.82
C ILE A 325 2.10 -15.36 0.63
N ASN A 326 2.00 -16.67 0.56
CA ASN A 326 2.50 -17.47 -0.56
C ASN A 326 1.36 -18.30 -1.15
N SER A 327 1.34 -18.42 -2.47
CA SER A 327 0.36 -19.22 -3.19
C SER A 327 0.95 -19.69 -4.51
N PRO A 328 0.64 -20.92 -4.98
CA PRO A 328 1.01 -21.35 -6.33
C PRO A 328 0.49 -20.44 -7.45
N SER A 329 -0.52 -19.60 -7.15
CA SER A 329 -1.08 -18.64 -8.11
C SER A 329 -0.40 -17.26 -8.12
N LEU A 330 0.64 -17.07 -7.29
CA LEU A 330 1.54 -15.92 -7.31
C LEU A 330 2.83 -16.20 -8.12
N LEU A 331 2.99 -17.43 -8.61
CA LEU A 331 4.10 -17.86 -9.47
C LEU A 331 3.81 -17.59 -10.95
#